data_AF-A0A946MC88-F1
#
_entry.id   AF-A0A946MC88-F1
#
_cell.length_a   1.000
_cell.length_b   1.000
_cell.length_c   1.000
_cell.angle_alpha   90.00
_cell.angle_beta   90.00
_cell.angle_gamma   90.00
#
_symmetry.space_group_name_H-M   'P 1'
#
loop_
_entity.id
_entity.type
_entity.pdbx_description
1 polymer ?
#
loop_
_entity_poly.entity_id
_entity_poly.type
_entity_poly.pdbx_seq_one_letter_code
_entity_poly.pdbx_strand_id
1 'polypeptide(L)'
;QLGIHRTGQDMSRVGQTIGWIAGGQASISDLGGPVMIIKVAKDEAAVDVTRLLLFLTMLSANLAIINFLPIPILDGGHFVFLTIELIRRKPVSERIQGSLSMIFLVALLGFMLFIVSNDVFRLWIQ
;
A
#
# COMPACT_ATOMS: atom_id res chain seq x y z
N GLN A 1 7.27 18.12 -40.48
CA GLN A 1 8.15 18.73 -39.45
C GLN A 1 7.40 19.12 -38.16
N LEU A 2 6.37 18.37 -37.73
CA LEU A 2 5.54 18.72 -36.55
C LEU A 2 5.48 17.62 -35.46
N GLY A 3 6.09 16.45 -35.68
CA GLY A 3 6.06 15.33 -34.73
C GLY A 3 7.18 15.35 -33.70
N ILE A 4 8.43 15.63 -34.13
CA ILE A 4 9.62 15.49 -33.28
C ILE A 4 9.63 16.50 -32.12
N HIS A 5 9.12 17.72 -32.34
CA HIS A 5 9.03 18.74 -31.30
C HIS A 5 7.87 18.51 -30.31
N ARG A 6 6.84 17.73 -30.70
CA ARG A 6 5.73 17.36 -29.79
C ARG A 6 6.13 16.18 -28.90
N THR A 7 6.81 15.18 -29.45
CA THR A 7 7.34 14.05 -28.67
C THR A 7 8.33 14.49 -27.59
N GLY A 8 9.15 15.52 -27.87
CA GLY A 8 10.04 16.12 -26.87
C GLY A 8 9.31 16.81 -25.72
N GLN A 9 8.16 17.45 -25.99
CA GLN A 9 7.31 18.08 -24.96
C GLN A 9 6.47 17.06 -24.18
N ASP A 10 6.15 15.92 -24.76
CA ASP A 10 5.41 14.86 -24.07
C ASP A 10 6.33 14.02 -23.18
N MET A 11 7.60 13.82 -23.57
CA MET A 11 8.62 13.19 -22.72
C MET A 11 8.97 14.03 -21.49
N SER A 12 9.00 15.36 -21.62
CA SER A 12 9.24 16.24 -20.47
C SER A 12 8.07 16.25 -19.49
N ARG A 13 6.83 16.06 -19.96
CA ARG A 13 5.64 15.90 -19.11
C ARG A 13 5.69 14.61 -18.29
N VAL A 14 6.06 13.49 -18.91
CA VAL A 14 6.21 12.21 -18.19
C VAL A 14 7.30 12.30 -17.12
N GLY A 15 8.43 12.94 -17.42
CA GLY A 15 9.48 13.18 -16.44
C GLY A 15 9.04 14.07 -15.26
N GLN A 16 8.24 15.09 -15.52
CA GLN A 16 7.66 15.94 -14.47
C GLN A 16 6.63 15.20 -13.62
N THR A 17 5.82 14.32 -14.22
CA THR A 17 4.87 13.47 -13.48
C THR A 17 5.58 12.50 -12.54
N ILE A 18 6.71 11.91 -12.97
CA ILE A 18 7.54 11.04 -12.12
C ILE A 18 8.15 11.87 -10.96
N GLY A 19 8.56 13.11 -11.22
CA GLY A 19 9.04 14.03 -10.18
C GLY A 19 7.99 14.40 -9.12
N TRP A 20 6.73 14.58 -9.52
CA TRP A 20 5.62 14.82 -8.56
C TRP A 20 5.31 13.61 -7.70
N ILE A 21 5.40 12.39 -8.25
CA ILE A 21 5.22 11.14 -7.50
C ILE A 21 6.36 10.97 -6.47
N ALA A 22 7.61 11.31 -6.84
CA ALA A 22 8.76 11.25 -5.94
C ALA A 22 8.73 12.35 -4.84
N GLY A 23 7.99 13.44 -5.05
CA GLY A 23 7.87 14.58 -4.14
C GLY A 23 6.97 14.37 -2.93
N GLY A 24 6.42 13.17 -2.71
CA GLY A 24 5.74 12.82 -1.46
C GLY A 24 4.40 13.54 -1.22
N GLN A 25 3.76 14.08 -2.25
CA GLN A 25 2.43 14.72 -2.12
C GLN A 25 1.26 13.70 -2.00
N ALA A 26 1.56 12.41 -1.90
CA ALA A 26 0.57 11.39 -1.55
C ALA A 26 0.47 11.31 -0.03
N SER A 27 -0.47 12.08 0.52
CA SER A 27 -0.76 12.07 1.95
C SER A 27 -1.26 10.68 2.37
N ILE A 28 -0.50 10.01 3.24
CA ILE A 28 -0.92 8.79 3.97
C ILE A 28 -2.15 9.08 4.86
N SER A 29 -2.53 10.35 5.03
CA SER A 29 -3.66 10.82 5.84
C SER A 29 -5.05 10.52 5.26
N ASP A 30 -5.17 10.18 3.97
CA ASP A 30 -6.46 9.88 3.31
C ASP A 30 -6.75 8.37 3.20
N LEU A 31 -5.97 7.52 3.87
CA LEU A 31 -6.23 6.09 4.01
C LEU A 31 -7.49 5.88 4.89
N GLY A 32 -8.65 6.22 4.34
CA GLY A 32 -9.92 5.72 4.85
C GLY A 32 -9.91 4.19 4.82
N GLY A 33 -10.70 3.57 5.70
CA GLY A 33 -10.73 2.12 5.79
C GLY A 33 -11.15 1.42 4.50
N PRO A 34 -11.19 0.08 4.48
CA PRO A 34 -11.42 -0.71 3.27
C PRO A 34 -12.65 -0.27 2.47
N VAL A 35 -13.69 0.21 3.15
CA VAL A 35 -14.93 0.68 2.51
C VAL A 35 -14.71 1.98 1.74
N MET A 36 -13.92 2.92 2.29
CA MET A 36 -13.57 4.16 1.61
C MET A 36 -12.70 3.92 0.39
N ILE A 37 -11.74 2.99 0.47
CA ILE A 37 -10.90 2.60 -0.68
C ILE A 37 -11.75 2.12 -1.85
N ILE A 38 -12.77 1.27 -1.58
CA ILE A 38 -13.70 0.78 -2.61
C ILE A 38 -14.51 1.94 -3.20
N LYS A 39 -14.97 2.88 -2.36
CA LYS A 39 -15.75 4.04 -2.81
C LYS A 39 -14.92 4.91 -3.76
N VAL A 40 -13.70 5.27 -3.37
CA VAL A 40 -12.79 6.07 -4.21
C VAL A 40 -12.44 5.32 -5.49
N ALA A 41 -12.16 4.01 -5.42
CA ALA A 41 -11.90 3.21 -6.61
C ALA A 41 -13.08 3.23 -7.60
N LYS A 42 -14.31 3.15 -7.10
CA LYS A 42 -15.53 3.23 -7.91
C LYS A 42 -15.70 4.61 -8.54
N ASP A 43 -15.44 5.68 -7.77
CA ASP A 43 -15.55 7.06 -8.25
C ASP A 43 -14.51 7.34 -9.35
N GLU A 44 -13.25 6.92 -9.18
CA GLU A 44 -12.21 7.06 -10.19
C GLU A 44 -12.49 6.21 -11.44
N ALA A 45 -13.02 4.98 -11.27
CA ALA A 45 -13.43 4.12 -12.38
C ALA A 45 -14.60 4.68 -13.19
N ALA A 46 -15.48 5.46 -12.55
CA ALA A 46 -16.61 6.10 -13.23
C ALA A 46 -16.18 7.29 -14.12
N VAL A 47 -15.00 7.88 -13.87
CA VAL A 47 -14.47 8.97 -14.69
C VAL A 47 -13.79 8.41 -15.93
N ASP A 48 -12.70 7.65 -15.77
CA ASP A 48 -12.02 6.94 -16.86
C ASP A 48 -11.04 5.87 -16.35
N VAL A 49 -10.63 4.95 -17.23
CA VAL A 49 -9.71 3.85 -16.89
C VAL A 49 -8.30 4.33 -16.52
N THR A 50 -7.82 5.43 -17.09
CA THR A 50 -6.50 6.01 -16.79
C THR A 50 -6.44 6.50 -15.34
N ARG A 51 -7.51 7.16 -14.86
CA ARG A 51 -7.64 7.59 -13.46
C ARG A 51 -7.68 6.43 -12.48
N LEU A 52 -8.44 5.38 -12.81
CA LEU A 52 -8.44 4.15 -12.02
C LEU A 52 -7.04 3.53 -11.95
N LEU A 53 -6.30 3.46 -13.07
CA LEU A 53 -4.94 2.94 -13.09
C LEU A 53 -3.97 3.80 -12.27
N LEU A 54 -4.13 5.14 -12.31
CA LEU A 54 -3.34 6.05 -11.50
C LEU A 54 -3.62 5.85 -10.00
N PHE A 55 -4.88 5.73 -9.61
CA PHE A 55 -5.30 5.41 -8.25
C PHE A 55 -4.73 4.06 -7.77
N LEU A 56 -4.86 3.02 -8.59
CA LEU A 56 -4.31 1.69 -8.28
C LEU A 56 -2.78 1.70 -8.17
N THR A 57 -2.10 2.51 -8.99
CA THR A 57 -0.64 2.67 -8.92
C THR A 57 -0.24 3.30 -7.58
N MET A 58 -0.92 4.37 -7.16
CA MET A 58 -0.68 5.00 -5.86
C MET A 58 -0.99 4.07 -4.70
N LEU A 59 -2.13 3.36 -4.75
CA LEU A 59 -2.52 2.38 -3.75
C LEU A 59 -1.48 1.26 -3.64
N SER A 60 -1.04 0.72 -4.77
CA SER A 60 -0.02 -0.34 -4.83
C SER A 60 1.32 0.12 -4.28
N ALA A 61 1.74 1.36 -4.56
CA ALA A 61 2.98 1.91 -4.00
C ALA A 61 2.91 2.02 -2.47
N ASN A 62 1.77 2.46 -1.92
CA ASN A 62 1.56 2.50 -0.47
C ASN A 62 1.56 1.10 0.16
N LEU A 63 0.90 0.12 -0.48
CA LEU A 63 0.92 -1.28 -0.01
C LEU A 63 2.32 -1.88 -0.06
N ALA A 64 3.14 -1.55 -1.06
CA ALA A 64 4.52 -1.97 -1.11
C ALA A 64 5.31 -1.46 0.12
N ILE A 65 5.17 -0.17 0.47
CA ILE A 65 5.82 0.41 1.66
C ILE A 65 5.36 -0.30 2.94
N ILE A 66 4.06 -0.56 3.09
CA ILE A 66 3.51 -1.27 4.26
C ILE A 66 4.05 -2.71 4.32
N ASN A 67 4.13 -3.41 3.19
CA ASN A 67 4.65 -4.79 3.13
C ASN A 67 6.14 -4.89 3.48
N PHE A 68 6.91 -3.81 3.31
CA PHE A 68 8.31 -3.75 3.74
C PHE A 68 8.51 -3.52 5.25
N LEU A 69 7.44 -3.20 6.00
CA LEU A 69 7.54 -3.02 7.45
C LEU A 69 7.92 -4.34 8.15
N PRO A 70 8.64 -4.28 9.29
CA PRO A 70 9.11 -5.45 10.02
C PRO A 70 7.97 -6.13 10.82
N ILE A 71 6.89 -6.51 10.13
CA ILE A 71 5.70 -7.13 10.71
C ILE A 71 5.75 -8.63 10.37
N PRO A 72 5.72 -9.55 11.36
CA PRO A 72 5.95 -11.00 11.16
C PRO A 72 5.03 -11.74 10.17
N ILE A 73 3.91 -11.13 9.76
CA ILE A 73 2.95 -11.68 8.78
C ILE A 73 3.14 -11.09 7.37
N LEU A 74 3.94 -10.03 7.25
CA LEU A 74 4.27 -9.35 5.99
C LEU A 74 5.65 -9.77 5.49
N ASP A 75 5.91 -9.55 4.21
CA ASP A 75 7.18 -9.89 3.55
C ASP A 75 8.40 -9.26 4.26
N GLY A 76 8.26 -8.03 4.78
CA GLY A 76 9.28 -7.35 5.56
C GLY A 76 9.61 -8.03 6.89
N GLY A 77 8.65 -8.72 7.52
CA GLY A 77 8.91 -9.51 8.74
C GLY A 77 9.79 -10.73 8.46
N HIS A 78 9.52 -11.43 7.36
CA HIS A 78 10.37 -12.53 6.89
C HIS A 78 11.78 -12.05 6.54
N PHE A 79 11.89 -10.91 5.87
CA PHE A 79 13.19 -10.28 5.60
C PHE A 79 14.00 -10.00 6.88
N VAL A 80 13.34 -9.51 7.93
CA VAL A 80 13.99 -9.29 9.23
C VAL A 80 14.43 -10.61 9.87
N PHE A 81 13.61 -11.65 9.85
CA PHE A 81 14.01 -12.96 10.39
C PHE A 81 15.22 -13.54 9.67
N LEU A 82 15.25 -13.45 8.34
CA LEU A 82 16.37 -13.88 7.52
C LEU A 82 17.63 -13.06 7.80
N THR A 83 17.49 -11.73 7.98
CA THR A 83 18.61 -10.85 8.35
C THR A 83 19.18 -11.21 9.72
N ILE A 84 18.31 -11.49 10.70
CA ILE A 84 18.71 -11.93 12.05
C ILE A 84 19.42 -13.29 11.99
N GLU A 85 18.92 -14.22 11.18
CA GLU A 85 19.53 -15.53 10.97
C GLU A 85 20.90 -15.43 10.31
N LEU A 86 21.07 -14.55 9.32
CA LEU A 86 22.35 -14.26 8.68
C LEU A 86 23.39 -13.77 9.71
N ILE A 87 22.99 -12.84 10.59
CA ILE A 87 23.87 -12.28 11.64
C ILE A 87 24.17 -13.33 12.72
N ARG A 88 23.16 -14.06 13.20
CA ARG A 88 23.31 -15.04 14.28
C ARG A 88 23.91 -16.36 13.81
N ARG A 89 23.96 -16.61 12.49
CA ARG A 89 24.35 -17.87 11.83
C ARG A 89 23.63 -19.10 12.41
N LYS A 90 22.47 -18.90 13.01
CA LYS A 90 21.66 -19.94 13.65
C LYS A 90 20.20 -19.68 13.28
N PRO A 91 19.45 -20.72 12.92
CA PRO A 91 18.06 -20.57 12.54
C PRO A 91 17.26 -20.01 13.70
N VAL A 92 16.38 -19.05 13.39
CA VAL A 92 15.37 -18.60 14.34
C VAL A 92 14.38 -19.75 14.54
N SER A 93 14.02 -20.04 15.79
CA SER A 93 13.09 -21.13 16.10
C SER A 93 11.76 -20.96 15.37
N GLU A 94 11.35 -21.99 14.62
CA GLU A 94 10.05 -22.03 13.92
C GLU A 94 8.88 -21.84 14.89
N ARG A 95 9.00 -22.32 16.13
CA ARG A 95 7.98 -22.11 17.16
C ARG A 95 7.82 -20.64 17.50
N ILE A 96 8.92 -19.88 17.54
CA ILE A 96 8.90 -18.44 17.84
C ILE A 96 8.30 -17.68 16.66
N GLN A 97 8.74 -17.96 15.43
CA GLN A 97 8.19 -17.34 14.23
C GLN A 97 6.68 -17.62 14.11
N GLY A 98 6.27 -18.90 14.19
CA GLY A 98 4.87 -19.29 14.10
C GLY A 98 3.99 -18.68 15.19
N SER A 99 4.46 -18.65 16.44
CA SER A 99 3.69 -18.03 17.53
C SER A 99 3.53 -16.52 17.33
N LEU A 100 4.60 -15.82 16.94
CA LEU A 100 4.57 -14.38 16.73
C LEU A 100 3.69 -14.00 15.54
N SER A 101 3.80 -14.73 14.43
CA SER A 101 2.96 -14.55 13.25
C SER A 101 1.48 -14.83 13.56
N MET A 102 1.17 -15.86 14.35
CA MET A 102 -0.22 -16.17 14.77
C MET A 102 -0.80 -15.03 15.63
N ILE A 103 -0.05 -14.53 16.60
CA ILE A 103 -0.48 -13.40 17.46
C ILE A 103 -0.74 -12.17 16.60
N PHE A 104 0.19 -11.82 15.70
CA PHE A 104 0.04 -10.68 14.80
C PHE A 104 -1.12 -10.86 13.82
N LEU A 105 -1.34 -12.07 13.29
CA LEU A 105 -2.44 -12.38 12.40
C LEU A 105 -3.79 -12.17 13.11
N VAL A 106 -3.96 -12.72 14.31
CA VAL A 106 -5.19 -12.55 15.09
C VAL A 106 -5.41 -11.08 15.44
N ALA A 107 -4.35 -10.37 15.84
CA ALA A 107 -4.42 -8.93 16.11
C ALA A 107 -4.80 -8.12 14.86
N LEU A 108 -4.19 -8.43 13.70
CA LEU A 108 -4.46 -7.77 12.43
C LEU A 108 -5.90 -8.02 11.98
N LEU A 109 -6.37 -9.27 12.01
CA LEU A 109 -7.75 -9.61 11.66
C LEU A 109 -8.75 -8.93 12.59
N GLY A 110 -8.48 -8.93 13.90
CA GLY A 110 -9.29 -8.20 14.88
C GLY A 110 -9.35 -6.70 14.62
N PHE A 111 -8.20 -6.09 14.28
CA PHE A 111 -8.12 -4.68 13.92
C PHE A 111 -8.85 -4.38 12.61
N MET A 112 -8.77 -5.27 11.61
CA MET A 112 -9.51 -5.16 10.36
C MET A 112 -11.02 -5.18 10.60
N LEU A 113 -11.50 -6.12 11.41
CA LEU A 113 -12.91 -6.19 11.80
C LEU A 113 -13.36 -4.91 12.53
N PHE A 114 -12.53 -4.39 13.43
CA PHE A 114 -12.79 -3.15 14.13
C PHE A 114 -12.93 -1.95 13.17
N ILE A 115 -11.97 -1.77 12.24
CA ILE A 115 -12.02 -0.69 11.25
C ILE A 115 -13.25 -0.84 10.35
N VAL A 116 -13.49 -2.02 9.79
CA VAL A 116 -14.63 -2.25 8.88
C VAL A 116 -15.95 -2.01 9.60
N SER A 117 -16.09 -2.48 10.84
CA SER A 117 -17.28 -2.22 11.65
C SER A 117 -17.47 -0.71 11.84
N ASN A 118 -16.41 0.00 12.22
CA ASN A 118 -16.43 1.45 12.41
C ASN A 118 -16.78 2.22 11.12
N ASP A 119 -16.26 1.81 9.97
CA ASP A 119 -16.60 2.37 8.66
C ASP A 119 -18.09 2.16 8.34
N VAL A 120 -18.61 0.95 8.57
CA VAL A 120 -20.03 0.63 8.33
C VAL A 120 -20.95 1.44 9.26
N PHE A 121 -20.60 1.55 10.54
CA PHE A 121 -21.35 2.38 11.49
C PHE A 121 -21.35 3.86 11.08
N ARG A 122 -20.20 4.38 10.64
CA ARG A 122 -20.09 5.76 10.14
C ARG A 122 -20.99 6.01 8.94
N LEU A 123 -21.05 5.07 8.00
CA LEU A 123 -21.92 5.15 6.82
C LEU A 123 -23.42 5.02 7.14
N TRP A 124 -23.77 4.38 8.26
CA TRP A 124 -25.15 4.24 8.72
C TRP A 124 -25.66 5.48 9.47
N ILE A 125 -24.77 6.20 10.13
CA ILE A 125 -25.07 7.40 10.94
C ILE A 125 -25.07 8.68 10.10
N GLN A 126 -24.41 8.68 8.94
CA GLN A 126 -24.31 9.81 8.02
C GLN A 126 -25.32 9.71 6.87
#